data_AF-A0A542DFQ4-F1
#
_entry.id   AF-A0A542DFQ4-F1
#
_cell.length_a   1.000
_cell.length_b   1.000
_cell.length_c   1.000
_cell.angle_alpha   90.00
_cell.angle_beta   90.00
_cell.angle_gamma   90.00
#
_symmetry.space_group_name_H-M   'P 1'
#
loop_
_entity.id
_entity.type
_entity.pdbx_description
1 polymer ?
#
loop_
_entity_poly.entity_id
_entity_poly.type
_entity_poly.pdbx_seq_one_letter_code
_entity_poly.pdbx_strand_id
1 'polypeptide(L)' 'MNRTPRSSRPDRTAYPARRVHCQDERGRHGVLTVTVIGGQVVLIGPGDVATVLKPLQAGRLRAALRDVVTGGEA' A
#
# COMPACT_ATOMS: atom_id res chain seq x y z
N MET A 1 9.91 38.02 7.77
CA MET A 1 10.39 36.63 8.03
C MET A 1 9.26 35.65 7.68
N ASN A 2 9.15 35.22 6.42
CA ASN A 2 8.16 34.22 6.02
C ASN A 2 8.80 32.83 6.09
N ARG A 3 8.50 32.07 7.16
CA ARG A 3 8.79 30.64 7.21
C ARG A 3 7.66 29.92 6.48
N THR A 4 7.93 29.50 5.26
CA THR A 4 7.11 28.54 4.53
C THR A 4 6.91 27.31 5.41
N PRO A 5 5.67 26.82 5.64
CA PRO A 5 5.47 25.59 6.39
C PRO A 5 6.14 24.45 5.62
N ARG A 6 7.21 23.92 6.21
CA ARG A 6 7.89 22.69 5.79
C ARG A 6 6.80 21.64 5.59
N SER A 7 6.74 21.04 4.39
CA SER A 7 5.73 20.05 4.02
C SER A 7 5.56 19.05 5.16
N SER A 8 4.44 19.16 5.88
CA SER A 8 4.06 18.20 6.90
C SER A 8 3.74 16.91 6.15
N ARG A 9 4.76 16.08 5.92
CA ARG A 9 4.53 14.69 5.56
C ARG A 9 3.61 14.17 6.66
N PRO A 10 2.39 13.71 6.33
CA PRO A 10 1.49 13.24 7.36
C PRO A 10 2.24 12.21 8.18
N ASP A 11 2.18 12.36 9.50
CA ASP A 11 2.71 11.39 10.44
C ASP A 11 2.18 10.02 10.03
N ARG A 12 3.07 9.13 9.57
CA ARG A 12 2.70 7.79 9.05
C ARG A 12 1.99 6.94 10.11
N THR A 13 2.07 7.36 11.36
CA THR A 13 1.44 6.76 12.55
C THR A 13 0.00 7.25 12.78
N ALA A 14 -0.44 8.32 12.11
CA ALA A 14 -1.78 8.90 12.30
C ALA A 14 -2.91 8.15 11.56
N TYR A 15 -2.55 7.26 10.62
CA TYR A 15 -3.51 6.45 9.88
C TYR A 15 -3.35 4.97 10.25
N PRO A 16 -4.46 4.22 10.41
CA PRO A 16 -4.39 2.80 10.70
C PRO A 16 -3.70 2.07 9.55
N ALA A 17 -2.49 1.57 9.80
CA ALA A 17 -1.71 0.81 8.85
C ALA A 17 -1.92 -0.70 9.09
N ARG A 18 -2.27 -1.42 8.04
CA ARG A 18 -2.40 -2.88 8.05
C ARG A 18 -1.10 -3.48 7.53
N ARG A 19 -0.47 -4.35 8.31
CA ARG A 19 0.72 -5.11 7.89
C ARG A 19 0.28 -6.45 7.33
N VAL A 20 0.71 -6.76 6.11
CA VAL A 20 0.46 -8.03 5.43
C VAL A 20 1.81 -8.70 5.22
N HIS A 21 1.98 -9.90 5.77
CA HIS A 21 3.16 -10.70 5.51
C HIS A 21 3.02 -11.32 4.12
N CYS A 22 4.04 -11.15 3.29
CA CYS A 22 4.07 -11.65 1.92
C CYS A 22 5.37 -12.40 1.68
N GLN A 23 5.33 -13.34 0.74
CA GLN A 23 6.49 -14.08 0.27
C GLN A 23 6.63 -13.85 -1.23
N ASP A 24 7.83 -13.56 -1.71
CA ASP A 24 8.09 -13.48 -3.14
C ASP A 24 8.24 -14.88 -3.77
N GLU A 25 8.31 -14.93 -5.10
CA GLU A 25 8.52 -16.16 -5.88
C GLU A 25 9.83 -16.91 -5.55
N ARG A 26 10.79 -16.22 -4.92
CA ARG A 26 12.08 -16.79 -4.48
C ARG A 26 12.04 -17.27 -3.03
N GLY A 27 10.87 -17.24 -2.40
CA GLY A 27 10.66 -17.66 -1.02
C GLY A 27 11.07 -16.63 0.04
N ARG A 28 11.42 -15.40 -0.34
CA ARG A 28 11.83 -14.37 0.63
C ARG A 28 10.63 -13.74 1.28
N HIS A 29 10.64 -13.71 2.61
CA HIS A 29 9.60 -13.08 3.41
C HIS A 29 9.77 -11.56 3.45
N GLY A 30 8.66 -10.85 3.32
CA GLY A 30 8.58 -9.41 3.44
C GLY A 30 7.31 -8.97 4.16
N VAL A 31 7.21 -7.67 4.40
CA VAL A 31 6.01 -7.06 4.95
C VAL A 31 5.55 -5.97 4.01
N LEU A 32 4.34 -6.13 3.49
CA LEU A 32 3.63 -5.10 2.77
C LEU A 32 2.80 -4.30 3.78
N THR A 33 3.01 -2.99 3.83
CA THR A 33 2.19 -2.10 4.66
C THR A 33 1.15 -1.41 3.80
N VAL A 34 -0.12 -1.49 4.22
CA VAL A 34 -1.27 -0.91 3.54
C VAL A 34 -1.90 0.14 4.42
N THR A 35 -2.04 1.37 3.90
CA THR A 35 -2.66 2.47 4.63
C THR A 35 -3.66 3.19 3.73
N VAL A 36 -4.76 3.68 4.31
CA VAL A 36 -5.72 4.54 3.60
C VAL A 36 -5.55 5.97 4.07
N ILE A 37 -5.22 6.88 3.15
CA ILE A 37 -4.96 8.30 3.44
C ILE A 37 -5.75 9.14 2.43
N GLY A 38 -6.68 9.98 2.90
CA GLY A 38 -7.44 10.88 2.02
C GLY A 38 -8.20 10.16 0.89
N GLY A 39 -8.71 8.95 1.14
CA GLY A 39 -9.39 8.12 0.14
C GLY A 39 -8.46 7.41 -0.86
N GLN A 40 -7.14 7.58 -0.73
CA GLN A 40 -6.14 6.87 -1.52
C GLN A 40 -5.59 5.68 -0.74
N VAL A 41 -5.21 4.63 -1.44
CA VAL A 41 -4.55 3.45 -0.83
C VAL A 41 -3.05 3.57 -1.07
N VAL A 42 -2.27 3.59 0.01
CA VAL A 42 -0.82 3.62 -0.03
C VAL A 42 -0.30 2.23 0.31
N LEU A 43 0.52 1.68 -0.58
CA LEU A 43 1.18 0.39 -0.42
C LEU A 43 2.69 0.64 -0.26
N ILE A 44 3.29 0.12 0.81
CA ILE A 44 4.73 0.17 1.03
C ILE A 44 5.27 -1.25 1.04
N GLY A 45 6.03 -1.60 0.02
CA GLY A 45 6.61 -2.93 -0.14
C GLY A 45 7.87 -3.16 0.70
N PRO A 46 8.34 -4.42 0.78
CA PRO A 46 9.65 -4.74 1.34
C PRO A 46 10.75 -4.06 0.51
N GLY A 47 11.39 -3.04 1.08
CA GLY A 47 12.34 -2.15 0.38
C GLY A 47 11.93 -0.68 0.31
N ASP A 48 10.95 -0.25 1.10
CA ASP A 48 10.49 1.16 1.20
C ASP A 48 9.92 1.75 -0.10
N VAL A 49 9.62 0.89 -1.09
CA VAL A 49 8.96 1.30 -2.33
C VAL A 49 7.50 1.60 -2.01
N ALA A 50 7.12 2.87 -2.13
CA ALA A 50 5.77 3.35 -1.87
C ALA A 50 5.00 3.56 -3.19
N THR A 51 3.85 2.90 -3.31
CA THR A 51 2.92 3.08 -4.43
C THR A 51 1.62 3.66 -3.91
N VAL A 52 1.13 4.72 -4.55
CA VAL A 52 -0.16 5.34 -4.23
C VAL A 52 -1.18 4.96 -5.29
N LEU A 53 -2.28 4.37 -4.86
CA LEU A 53 -3.40 3.97 -5.71
C LEU A 53 -4.55 4.96 -5.56
N LYS A 54 -5.03 5.47 -6.68
CA LYS A 54 -6.30 6.21 -6.75
C LYS A 54 -7.48 5.28 -6.44
N PRO A 55 -8.65 5.80 -6.03
CA PRO A 55 -9.82 4.98 -5.68
C PRO A 55 -10.19 3.93 -6.76
N LEU A 56 -10.20 4.34 -8.03
CA LEU A 56 -10.50 3.43 -9.15
C LEU A 56 -9.43 2.33 -9.30
N GLN A 57 -8.16 2.66 -9.12
CA GLN A 57 -7.05 1.70 -9.20
C GLN A 57 -7.10 0.69 -8.04
N ALA A 58 -7.44 1.16 -6.84
CA ALA A 58 -7.64 0.29 -5.68
C ALA A 58 -8.80 -0.70 -5.91
N GLY A 59 -9.90 -0.24 -6.50
CA GLY A 59 -11.01 -1.11 -6.90
C GLY A 59 -10.61 -2.17 -7.92
N ARG A 60 -9.83 -1.79 -8.95
CA ARG A 60 -9.29 -2.72 -9.95
C ARG A 60 -8.34 -3.74 -9.34
N LEU A 61 -7.43 -3.30 -8.46
CA LEU A 61 -6.51 -4.21 -7.75
C LEU A 61 -7.28 -5.22 -6.90
N ARG A 62 -8.31 -4.77 -6.17
CA ARG A 62 -9.17 -5.68 -5.39
C ARG A 62 -9.83 -6.73 -6.27
N ALA A 63 -10.32 -6.35 -7.45
CA ALA A 63 -10.92 -7.29 -8.39
C ALA A 63 -9.91 -8.31 -8.90
N ALA A 64 -8.72 -7.86 -9.33
CA ALA A 64 -7.65 -8.74 -9.80
C ALA A 64 -7.14 -9.69 -8.71
N LEU A 65 -6.92 -9.20 -7.48
CA LEU A 65 -6.53 -10.05 -6.35
C LEU A 65 -7.61 -11.08 -6.01
N ARG A 66 -8.88 -10.68 -6.06
CA ARG A 66 -9.99 -11.62 -5.84
C ARG A 66 -9.97 -12.72 -6.89
N ASP A 67 -9.81 -12.35 -8.16
CA ASP A 67 -9.75 -13.29 -9.28
C ASP A 67 -8.63 -14.32 -9.09
N VAL A 68 -7.42 -13.87 -8.78
CA VAL A 68 -6.27 -14.76 -8.50
C VAL A 68 -6.52 -15.70 -7.32
N VAL A 69 -7.17 -15.23 -6.25
CA VAL A 69 -7.45 -16.06 -5.05
C VAL A 69 -8.57 -17.06 -5.32
N THR A 70 -9.57 -16.71 -6.14
CA THR A 70 -10.74 -17.57 -6.38
C THR A 70 -10.63 -18.45 -7.63
N GLY A 71 -9.83 -18.05 -8.61
CA GLY A 71 -9.69 -18.68 -9.92
C GLY A 71 -8.27 -19.18 -10.14
N GLY A 72 -7.78 -20.02 -9.24
CA GLY A 72 -6.44 -20.62 -9.34
C GLY A 72 -6.25 -21.45 -10.60
N GLU A 73 -5.87 -20.81 -11.70
CA GLU A 73 -4.92 -21.35 -12.66
C GLU A 73 -3.62 -20.56 -12.47
N ALA A 74 -2.67 -21.20 -11.81
CA ALA A 74 -1.25 -20.87 -11.78
C ALA A 74 -0.49 -22.00 -12.48
#